data_AF-A0A4Y7U4L4-F1
#
_entry.id   AF-A0A4Y7U4L4-F1
#
_cell.length_a   1.000
_cell.length_b   1.000
_cell.length_c   1.000
_cell.angle_alpha   90.00
_cell.angle_beta   90.00
_cell.angle_gamma   90.00
#
_symmetry.space_group_name_H-M   'P 1'
#
loop_
_entity.id
_entity.type
_entity.pdbx_description
1 polymer ?
#
loop_
_entity_poly.entity_id
_entity_poly.type
_entity_poly.pdbx_seq_one_letter_code
_entity_poly.pdbx_strand_id
1 'polypeptide(L)'
;ILQKQASKETYPKNNIEAVVLFDEIIKINNQSNASKSALAQKQELLSKTLSVKLQKYTYNNENTRALIEYKNVNYLTISFFKIPQKKVQEFKKDRQLLDSLAPVIIKNQSKIAYQRYEFQNRQDYFEYSTEVLLPHLETGNYLVYFESDSDSK
;
A
#
# COMPACT_ATOMS: atom_id res chain seq x y z
N ILE A 1 16.74 7.48 20.30
CA ILE A 1 16.39 8.91 20.53
C ILE A 1 15.90 9.53 19.21
N LEU A 2 16.70 9.45 18.14
CA LEU A 2 16.34 9.94 16.79
C LEU A 2 14.94 9.54 16.32
N GLN A 3 14.63 8.25 16.23
CA GLN A 3 13.30 7.77 15.81
C GLN A 3 12.15 8.31 16.69
N LYS A 4 12.36 8.39 18.02
CA LYS A 4 11.32 8.89 18.95
C LYS A 4 11.02 10.38 18.78
N GLN A 5 11.98 11.13 18.24
CA GLN A 5 11.85 12.56 17.98
C GLN A 5 11.56 12.86 16.50
N ALA A 6 11.53 11.84 15.63
CA ALA A 6 11.33 12.03 14.21
C ALA A 6 9.97 12.67 13.93
N SER A 7 10.00 13.78 13.20
CA SER A 7 8.81 14.56 12.86
C SER A 7 9.04 15.22 11.52
N LYS A 8 8.03 15.19 10.65
CA LYS A 8 8.08 15.86 9.34
C LYS A 8 8.31 17.37 9.46
N GLU A 9 7.88 17.97 10.57
CA GLU A 9 7.91 19.42 10.77
C GLU A 9 9.17 19.87 11.52
N THR A 10 9.48 19.21 12.63
CA THR A 10 10.53 19.66 13.55
C THR A 10 11.85 18.93 13.37
N TYR A 11 11.83 17.66 12.97
CA TYR A 11 13.03 16.83 12.81
C TYR A 11 12.95 15.91 11.57
N PRO A 12 12.87 16.48 10.35
CA PRO A 12 12.60 15.72 9.13
C PRO A 12 13.75 14.79 8.71
N LYS A 13 14.94 14.98 9.27
CA LYS A 13 16.13 14.16 8.93
C LYS A 13 16.34 12.98 9.87
N ASN A 14 15.65 12.92 11.01
CA ASN A 14 15.93 11.93 12.05
C ASN A 14 15.79 10.48 11.59
N ASN A 15 14.86 10.19 10.69
CA ASN A 15 14.72 8.84 10.16
C ASN A 15 15.89 8.46 9.24
N ILE A 16 16.37 9.42 8.43
CA ILE A 16 17.53 9.23 7.56
C ILE A 16 18.78 8.99 8.41
N GLU A 17 18.99 9.84 9.42
CA GLU A 17 20.11 9.72 10.36
C GLU A 17 20.02 8.43 11.19
N ALA A 18 18.81 8.00 11.57
CA ALA A 18 18.62 6.72 12.26
C ALA A 18 19.05 5.53 11.39
N VAL A 19 18.72 5.54 10.09
CA VAL A 19 19.17 4.48 9.16
C VAL A 19 20.70 4.40 9.10
N VAL A 20 21.38 5.55 8.99
CA VAL A 20 22.85 5.62 8.99
C VAL A 20 23.42 5.06 10.29
N LEU A 21 22.88 5.46 11.44
CA LEU A 21 23.31 4.96 12.74
C LEU A 21 23.10 3.45 12.88
N PHE A 22 21.99 2.91 12.38
CA PHE A 22 21.76 1.47 12.39
C PHE A 22 22.80 0.72 11.54
N ASP A 23 23.19 1.26 10.38
CA ASP A 23 24.26 0.69 9.57
C ASP A 23 25.61 0.67 10.28
N GLU A 24 25.94 1.74 11.00
CA GLU A 24 27.15 1.80 11.82
C GLU A 24 27.14 0.74 12.93
N ILE A 25 26.02 0.60 13.65
CA ILE A 25 25.87 -0.41 14.71
C ILE A 25 26.06 -1.82 14.14
N ILE A 26 25.40 -2.13 13.03
CA ILE A 26 25.47 -3.45 12.37
C ILE A 26 26.91 -3.76 11.90
N LYS A 27 27.63 -2.75 11.41
CA LYS A 27 29.01 -2.89 10.92
C LYS A 27 30.01 -3.19 12.04
N ILE A 28 29.77 -2.69 13.26
CA ILE A 28 30.68 -2.90 14.41
C ILE A 28 30.69 -4.37 14.83
N ASN A 29 29.52 -4.98 15.05
CA ASN A 29 29.43 -6.40 15.43
C ASN A 29 28.06 -6.99 15.10
N ASN A 30 27.94 -7.56 13.91
CA ASN A 30 26.71 -8.15 13.37
C ASN A 30 26.11 -9.31 14.18
N GLN A 31 26.82 -9.89 15.16
CA GLN A 31 26.31 -10.97 16.01
C GLN A 31 25.70 -10.47 17.33
N SER A 32 25.96 -9.21 17.69
CA SER A 32 25.46 -8.61 18.93
C SER A 32 23.94 -8.45 18.94
N ASN A 33 23.35 -8.46 20.14
CA ASN A 33 21.92 -8.16 20.31
C ASN A 33 21.58 -6.76 19.80
N ALA A 34 22.46 -5.79 20.02
CA ALA A 34 22.30 -4.42 19.51
C ALA A 34 22.22 -4.38 17.98
N SER A 35 23.06 -5.15 17.28
CA SER A 35 23.00 -5.24 15.81
C SER A 35 21.75 -5.92 15.29
N LYS A 36 21.27 -6.97 15.98
CA LYS A 36 19.98 -7.60 15.63
C LYS A 36 18.82 -6.61 15.79
N SER A 37 18.80 -5.84 16.88
CA SER A 37 17.78 -4.80 17.11
C SER A 37 17.88 -3.64 16.13
N ALA A 38 19.09 -3.22 15.76
CA ALA A 38 19.31 -2.19 14.75
C ALA A 38 18.84 -2.66 13.36
N LEU A 39 19.11 -3.92 13.00
CA LEU A 39 18.64 -4.52 11.76
C LEU A 39 17.11 -4.54 11.68
N ALA A 40 16.43 -4.97 12.75
CA ALA A 40 14.97 -4.99 12.80
C ALA A 40 14.37 -3.58 12.65
N GLN A 41 14.87 -2.58 13.40
CA GLN A 41 14.40 -1.20 13.30
C GLN A 41 14.71 -0.56 11.95
N LYS A 42 15.85 -0.89 11.34
CA LYS A 42 16.17 -0.45 9.98
C LYS A 42 15.19 -1.05 8.97
N GLN A 43 14.89 -2.34 9.07
CA GLN A 43 13.89 -2.98 8.20
C GLN A 43 12.51 -2.35 8.37
N GLU A 44 12.11 -1.99 9.59
CA GLU A 44 10.85 -1.30 9.83
C GLU A 44 10.80 0.08 9.15
N LEU A 45 11.87 0.89 9.22
CA LEU A 45 11.92 2.19 8.53
C LEU A 45 11.90 2.05 7.01
N LEU A 46 12.63 1.06 6.48
CA LEU A 46 12.75 0.81 5.05
C LEU A 46 11.53 0.10 4.44
N SER A 47 10.68 -0.51 5.27
CA SER A 47 9.52 -1.26 4.79
C SER A 47 8.63 -0.39 3.91
N LYS A 48 8.10 -1.00 2.85
CA LYS A 48 7.15 -0.38 1.94
C LYS A 48 5.75 -0.77 2.34
N THR A 49 4.99 0.18 2.85
CA THR A 49 3.62 -0.05 3.33
C THR A 49 2.62 0.74 2.50
N LEU A 50 1.47 0.12 2.23
CA LEU A 50 0.36 0.74 1.51
C LEU A 50 -0.95 0.33 2.17
N SER A 51 -1.81 1.32 2.43
CA SER A 51 -3.18 1.15 2.89
C SER A 51 -4.08 1.94 1.95
N VAL A 52 -5.14 1.29 1.47
CA VAL A 52 -6.12 1.87 0.54
C VAL A 52 -7.51 1.75 1.14
N LYS A 53 -8.19 2.90 1.28
CA LYS A 53 -9.56 2.98 1.80
C LYS A 53 -10.44 3.63 0.74
N LEU A 54 -11.51 2.93 0.33
CA LEU A 54 -12.51 3.43 -0.61
C LEU A 54 -13.92 3.06 -0.16
N GLN A 55 -14.90 3.75 -0.72
CA GLN A 55 -16.31 3.46 -0.46
C GLN A 55 -16.73 2.12 -1.06
N LYS A 56 -17.48 1.34 -0.28
CA LYS A 56 -18.01 0.04 -0.72
C LYS A 56 -19.20 0.16 -1.67
N TYR A 57 -20.01 1.21 -1.50
CA TYR A 57 -21.19 1.49 -2.29
C TYR A 57 -21.14 2.94 -2.75
N THR A 58 -21.41 3.19 -4.02
CA THR A 58 -21.36 4.50 -4.68
C THR A 58 -22.56 4.62 -5.60
N TYR A 59 -22.98 5.84 -5.92
CA TYR A 59 -24.04 6.04 -6.91
C TYR A 59 -23.52 5.79 -8.34
N ASN A 60 -24.46 5.53 -9.24
CA ASN A 60 -24.16 5.34 -10.65
C ASN A 60 -23.44 6.57 -11.20
N ASN A 61 -22.25 6.37 -11.79
CA ASN A 61 -21.45 7.43 -12.42
C ASN A 61 -21.05 8.57 -11.47
N GLU A 62 -20.94 8.28 -10.16
CA GLU A 62 -20.50 9.26 -9.15
C GLU A 62 -18.98 9.46 -9.17
N ASN A 63 -18.54 10.69 -8.86
CA ASN A 63 -17.14 10.99 -8.58
C ASN A 63 -16.74 10.34 -7.25
N THR A 64 -15.82 9.37 -7.28
CA THR A 64 -15.39 8.66 -6.08
C THR A 64 -13.89 8.85 -5.85
N ARG A 65 -13.47 8.73 -4.59
CA ARG A 65 -12.08 8.89 -4.17
C ARG A 65 -11.64 7.69 -3.34
N ALA A 66 -10.34 7.42 -3.37
CA ALA A 66 -9.70 6.54 -2.40
C ALA A 66 -8.71 7.36 -1.57
N LEU A 67 -8.75 7.15 -0.25
CA LEU A 67 -7.71 7.60 0.66
C LEU A 67 -6.57 6.58 0.61
N ILE A 68 -5.37 7.07 0.29
CA ILE A 68 -4.14 6.29 0.22
C ILE A 68 -3.24 6.71 1.37
N GLU A 69 -2.79 5.75 2.16
CA GLU A 69 -1.75 5.91 3.19
C GLU A 69 -0.55 5.06 2.74
N TYR A 70 0.64 5.65 2.63
CA TYR A 70 1.79 4.98 2.02
C TYR A 70 3.12 5.40 2.64
N LYS A 71 4.09 4.48 2.67
CA LYS A 71 5.48 4.73 3.08
C LYS A 71 6.42 4.01 2.12
N ASN A 72 7.41 4.72 1.57
CA ASN A 72 8.43 4.17 0.65
C ASN A 72 7.90 3.48 -0.63
N VAL A 73 6.61 3.61 -0.93
CA VAL A 73 5.94 3.08 -2.13
C VAL A 73 6.06 4.10 -3.26
N ASN A 74 6.38 3.62 -4.47
CA ASN A 74 6.57 4.48 -5.63
C ASN A 74 5.30 4.60 -6.49
N TYR A 75 4.45 3.58 -6.49
CA TYR A 75 3.23 3.61 -7.31
C TYR A 75 2.09 2.79 -6.73
N LEU A 76 0.89 3.11 -7.21
CA LEU A 76 -0.31 2.29 -7.03
C LEU A 76 -1.10 2.24 -8.35
N THR A 77 -1.38 1.04 -8.83
CA THR A 77 -2.37 0.79 -9.88
C THR A 77 -3.63 0.25 -9.25
N ILE A 78 -4.76 0.89 -9.51
CA ILE A 78 -6.09 0.43 -9.10
C ILE A 78 -6.83 -0.04 -10.35
N SER A 79 -7.22 -1.32 -10.38
CA SER A 79 -7.92 -1.95 -11.51
C SER A 79 -9.31 -2.42 -11.09
N PHE A 80 -10.29 -2.22 -11.97
CA PHE A 80 -11.68 -2.60 -11.75
C PHE A 80 -12.09 -3.70 -12.73
N PHE A 81 -12.70 -4.76 -12.20
CA PHE A 81 -13.24 -5.89 -12.97
C PHE A 81 -14.72 -6.05 -12.66
N LYS A 82 -15.59 -5.96 -13.66
CA LYS A 82 -17.04 -6.14 -13.48
C LYS A 82 -17.32 -7.63 -13.25
N ILE A 83 -17.96 -7.95 -12.14
CA ILE A 83 -18.27 -9.33 -11.75
C ILE A 83 -19.78 -9.55 -11.70
N PRO A 84 -20.28 -10.74 -12.09
CA PRO A 84 -21.69 -11.06 -11.99
C PRO A 84 -22.09 -11.22 -10.51
N GLN A 85 -23.36 -10.94 -10.19
CA GLN A 85 -23.88 -11.05 -8.83
C GLN A 85 -23.71 -12.45 -8.21
N LYS A 86 -23.71 -13.50 -9.03
CA LYS A 86 -23.39 -14.87 -8.58
C LYS A 86 -21.99 -14.97 -7.95
N LYS A 87 -20.97 -14.32 -8.55
CA LYS A 87 -19.61 -14.30 -8.01
C LYS A 87 -19.52 -13.52 -6.70
N VAL A 88 -20.28 -12.42 -6.59
CA VAL A 88 -20.39 -11.68 -5.31
C VAL A 88 -20.96 -12.56 -4.21
N GLN A 89 -21.98 -13.37 -4.49
CA GLN A 89 -22.56 -14.30 -3.53
C GLN A 89 -21.55 -15.39 -3.12
N GLU A 90 -20.75 -15.90 -4.06
CA GLU A 90 -19.67 -16.86 -3.79
C GLU A 90 -18.63 -16.25 -2.82
N PHE A 91 -18.13 -15.05 -3.10
CA PHE A 91 -17.15 -14.36 -2.25
C PHE A 91 -17.68 -13.94 -0.88
N LYS A 92 -18.98 -13.67 -0.77
CA LYS A 92 -19.61 -13.39 0.52
C LYS A 92 -19.67 -14.62 1.43
N LYS A 93 -19.81 -15.81 0.85
CA LYS A 93 -19.89 -17.07 1.60
C LYS A 93 -18.54 -17.53 2.09
N ASP A 94 -17.50 -17.35 1.27
CA ASP A 94 -16.14 -17.72 1.62
C ASP A 94 -15.16 -16.66 1.08
N ARG A 95 -14.56 -15.92 2.01
CA ARG A 95 -13.56 -14.90 1.66
C ARG A 95 -12.26 -15.52 1.16
N GLN A 96 -11.92 -16.75 1.55
CA GLN A 96 -10.70 -17.42 1.06
C GLN A 96 -10.76 -17.69 -0.44
N LEU A 97 -11.98 -17.76 -1.00
CA LEU A 97 -12.16 -17.84 -2.46
C LEU A 97 -11.73 -16.56 -3.18
N LEU A 98 -11.72 -15.39 -2.52
CA LEU A 98 -11.19 -14.17 -3.14
C LEU A 98 -9.72 -14.34 -3.48
N ASP A 99 -8.92 -14.82 -2.54
CA ASP A 99 -7.47 -14.98 -2.73
C ASP A 99 -7.16 -16.03 -3.83
N SER A 100 -7.96 -17.10 -3.90
CA SER A 100 -7.79 -18.17 -4.89
C SER A 100 -8.30 -17.79 -6.29
N LEU A 101 -9.43 -17.08 -6.38
CA LEU A 101 -10.10 -16.79 -7.66
C LEU A 101 -9.79 -15.41 -8.22
N ALA A 102 -9.31 -14.46 -7.43
CA ALA A 102 -8.90 -13.14 -7.93
C ALA A 102 -7.84 -13.27 -9.05
N PRO A 103 -6.78 -14.10 -8.93
CA PRO A 103 -5.81 -14.29 -10.02
C PRO A 103 -6.46 -14.79 -11.32
N VAL A 104 -7.45 -15.68 -11.21
CA VAL A 104 -8.18 -16.22 -12.36
C VAL A 104 -9.01 -15.14 -13.03
N ILE A 105 -9.71 -14.31 -12.24
CA ILE A 105 -10.50 -13.19 -12.76
C ILE A 105 -9.60 -12.17 -13.44
N ILE A 106 -8.50 -11.79 -12.81
CA ILE A 106 -7.54 -10.80 -13.32
C ILE A 106 -6.94 -11.28 -14.65
N LYS A 107 -6.68 -12.59 -14.79
CA LYS A 107 -6.11 -13.17 -16.02
C LYS A 107 -7.13 -13.30 -17.15
N ASN A 108 -8.38 -13.62 -16.83
CA ASN A 108 -9.37 -14.03 -17.83
C ASN A 108 -10.37 -12.93 -18.21
N GLN A 109 -10.43 -11.82 -17.47
CA GLN A 109 -11.36 -10.72 -17.73
C GLN A 109 -10.61 -9.44 -18.08
N SER A 110 -11.13 -8.70 -19.06
CA SER A 110 -10.64 -7.36 -19.37
C SER A 110 -10.98 -6.40 -18.23
N LYS A 111 -9.99 -5.61 -17.81
CA LYS A 111 -10.20 -4.46 -16.91
C LYS A 111 -11.17 -3.48 -17.57
N ILE A 112 -12.23 -3.10 -16.87
CA ILE A 112 -13.19 -2.10 -17.40
C ILE A 112 -12.62 -0.69 -17.29
N ALA A 113 -11.81 -0.47 -16.27
CA ALA A 113 -11.15 0.78 -15.96
C ALA A 113 -9.94 0.47 -15.09
N TYR A 114 -8.91 1.29 -15.24
CA TYR A 114 -7.77 1.28 -14.33
C TYR A 114 -7.19 2.69 -14.25
N GLN A 115 -6.57 3.00 -13.12
CA GLN A 115 -5.82 4.23 -12.94
C GLN A 115 -4.51 3.90 -12.24
N ARG A 116 -3.42 4.49 -12.74
CA ARG A 116 -2.10 4.41 -12.12
C ARG A 116 -1.75 5.75 -11.50
N TYR A 117 -1.22 5.70 -10.29
CA TYR A 117 -0.74 6.85 -9.53
C TYR A 117 0.73 6.63 -9.22
N GLU A 118 1.54 7.64 -9.53
CA GLU A 118 2.95 7.69 -9.15
C GLU A 118 3.05 8.56 -7.89
N PHE A 119 3.75 8.07 -6.88
CA PHE A 119 4.02 8.76 -5.64
C PHE A 119 5.47 9.23 -5.61
N GLN A 120 5.70 10.46 -5.14
CA GLN A 120 7.06 10.92 -4.88
C GLN A 120 7.57 10.27 -3.61
N ASN A 121 8.49 9.31 -3.76
CA ASN A 121 9.23 8.76 -2.63
C ASN A 121 10.31 9.75 -2.21
N ARG A 122 10.08 10.43 -1.07
CA ARG A 122 10.97 11.45 -0.53
C ARG A 122 12.22 10.89 0.15
N GLN A 123 12.30 9.56 0.29
CA GLN A 123 13.40 8.85 0.94
C GLN A 123 13.68 9.33 2.38
N ASP A 124 12.66 9.87 3.04
CA ASP A 124 12.69 10.34 4.43
C ASP A 124 12.07 9.33 5.41
N TYR A 125 11.60 8.20 4.88
CA TYR A 125 11.00 7.07 5.60
C TYR A 125 9.79 7.45 6.46
N PHE A 126 9.13 8.58 6.18
CA PHE A 126 7.86 8.93 6.79
C PHE A 126 6.69 8.35 6.00
N GLU A 127 5.61 8.06 6.72
CA GLU A 127 4.32 7.70 6.11
C GLU A 127 3.61 8.96 5.63
N TYR A 128 3.02 8.93 4.44
CA TYR A 128 2.26 10.01 3.82
C TYR A 128 0.84 9.57 3.49
N SER A 129 -0.06 10.53 3.31
CA SER A 129 -1.40 10.27 2.82
C SER A 129 -1.77 11.19 1.68
N THR A 130 -2.63 10.70 0.80
CA THR A 130 -3.19 11.46 -0.32
C THR A 130 -4.55 10.90 -0.71
N GLU A 131 -5.35 11.69 -1.41
CA GLU A 131 -6.60 11.22 -2.01
C GLU A 131 -6.47 11.17 -3.53
N VAL A 132 -6.91 10.06 -4.12
CA VAL A 132 -6.87 9.85 -5.57
C VAL A 132 -8.27 9.72 -6.15
N LEU A 133 -8.47 10.26 -7.36
CA LEU A 133 -9.74 10.22 -8.09
C LEU A 133 -9.94 8.89 -8.80
N LEU A 134 -10.99 8.15 -8.46
CA LEU A 134 -11.31 6.88 -9.09
C LEU A 134 -12.14 7.09 -10.38
N PRO A 135 -12.08 6.14 -11.33
CA PRO A 135 -12.89 6.20 -12.54
C PRO A 135 -14.39 6.14 -12.21
N HIS A 136 -15.21 6.74 -13.06
CA HIS A 136 -16.66 6.56 -12.98
C HIS A 136 -17.04 5.14 -13.32
N LEU A 137 -17.92 4.57 -12.51
CA LEU A 137 -18.41 3.21 -12.69
C LEU A 137 -19.92 3.23 -12.92
N GLU A 138 -20.36 2.50 -13.94
CA GLU A 138 -21.78 2.21 -14.12
C GLU A 138 -22.30 1.31 -13.00
N THR A 139 -23.61 1.16 -12.92
CA THR A 139 -24.26 0.24 -11.99
C THR A 139 -23.79 -1.20 -12.23
N GLY A 140 -23.34 -1.86 -11.16
CA GLY A 140 -22.80 -3.19 -11.21
C GLY A 140 -22.06 -3.59 -9.94
N ASN A 141 -21.51 -4.80 -9.94
CA ASN A 141 -20.60 -5.26 -8.90
C ASN A 141 -19.19 -5.33 -9.46
N TYR A 142 -18.21 -4.95 -8.65
CA TYR A 142 -16.83 -4.85 -9.08
C TYR A 142 -15.90 -5.56 -8.11
N LEU A 143 -14.94 -6.30 -8.66
CA LEU A 143 -13.72 -6.68 -7.96
C LEU A 143 -12.71 -5.55 -8.21
N VAL A 144 -12.19 -4.98 -7.12
CA VAL A 144 -11.13 -3.97 -7.17
C VAL A 144 -9.82 -4.65 -6.82
N TYR A 145 -8.81 -4.44 -7.66
CA TYR A 145 -7.49 -5.02 -7.51
C TYR A 145 -6.44 -3.92 -7.41
N PHE A 146 -5.52 -4.07 -6.45
CA PHE A 146 -4.47 -3.12 -6.16
C PHE A 146 -3.11 -3.75 -6.49
N GLU A 147 -2.33 -3.07 -7.31
CA GLU A 147 -0.94 -3.46 -7.62
C GLU A 147 -0.02 -2.33 -7.22
N SER A 148 1.00 -2.62 -6.43
CA SER A 148 2.01 -1.65 -6.02
C SER A 148 3.37 -2.33 -5.86
N ASP A 149 4.41 -1.55 -5.54
CA ASP A 149 5.71 -2.08 -5.13
C ASP A 149 5.85 -2.21 -3.61
N SER A 150 4.73 -2.24 -2.85
CA SER A 150 4.74 -2.49 -1.41
C SER A 150 5.24 -3.89 -1.05
N ASP A 151 5.76 -4.05 0.17
CA ASP A 151 6.26 -5.34 0.66
C ASP A 151 5.12 -6.31 1.00
N SER A 152 3.92 -5.78 1.23
CA SER A 152 2.68 -6.55 1.38
C SER A 152 2.21 -7.03 0.01
N LYS A 153 2.17 -8.35 -0.21
CA LYS A 153 1.47 -9.00 -1.32
C LYS A 153 0.16 -9.60 -0.83
#